data_AF-A0A2V9PJ85-F1
#
_entry.id   AF-A0A2V9PJ85-F1
#
_cell.length_a   1.000
_cell.length_b   1.000
_cell.length_c   1.000
_cell.angle_alpha   90.00
_cell.angle_beta   90.00
_cell.angle_gamma   90.00
#
_symmetry.space_group_name_H-M   'P 1'
#
loop_
_entity.id
_entity.type
_entity.pdbx_description
1 polymer ?
#
loop_
_entity_poly.entity_id
_entity_poly.type
_entity_poly.pdbx_seq_one_letter_code
_entity_poly.pdbx_strand_id
1 'polypeptide(L)'
;MRWSLELIERRFLGKRPYDRLISLFKNFPVLAKLWSLLISQWRDQIAELLLRFSADRVALSRTFFAARPVDRIIDIRLGLSDPHNKGRTVILLTCKAGSIIYKPRRGHGEREWSSFIRYLNARSLRPKLRAARILCRDGYCWMEEIRFAPCKNHAAARRFYERLGSLIAAAYLLKAVDCHRDNVIASGEYPVLLDAEALWHVSRKTQIQSPLDTLCETGFFPTYNGRSGWQYRSSVLGKTTTGQHIPRIGAKPLSAARYKREIVNGFSRAWHCILGTPEKSAAFVRWVRHLRAVERRWLYWPTANYDRIRRASIQPTALRSGTERDILIARSCARSAVPPRVIHAEIDALKRLDIPYFTRKIEQGSFYGERDALPDVIKVLRRAVHF
;
A
#
# COMPACT_ATOMS: atom_id res chain seq x y z
N MET A 1 -8.45 35.07 -21.56
CA MET A 1 -7.95 35.16 -22.96
C MET A 1 -7.72 33.74 -23.49
N ARG A 2 -8.62 33.20 -24.31
CA ARG A 2 -8.42 31.90 -24.99
C ARG A 2 -7.55 32.16 -26.21
N TRP A 3 -6.37 31.54 -26.25
CA TRP A 3 -5.49 31.60 -27.42
C TRP A 3 -6.05 30.66 -28.49
N SER A 4 -6.06 31.07 -29.76
CA SER A 4 -6.46 30.19 -30.86
C SER A 4 -5.42 29.08 -31.07
N LEU A 5 -5.87 27.91 -31.51
CA LEU A 5 -5.01 26.76 -31.81
C LEU A 5 -3.92 27.12 -32.83
N GLU A 6 -4.24 27.94 -33.84
CA GLU A 6 -3.27 28.45 -34.81
C GLU A 6 -2.18 29.34 -34.20
N LEU A 7 -2.49 30.11 -33.15
CA LEU A 7 -1.52 30.98 -32.47
C LEU A 7 -0.60 30.15 -31.55
N ILE A 8 -1.13 29.06 -31.00
CA ILE A 8 -0.32 28.05 -30.31
C ILE A 8 0.56 27.34 -31.35
N GLU A 9 0.02 26.89 -32.48
CA GLU A 9 0.78 26.21 -33.52
C GLU A 9 1.87 27.10 -34.13
N ARG A 10 1.59 28.34 -34.54
CA ARG A 10 2.62 29.25 -35.10
C ARG A 10 3.71 29.61 -34.10
N ARG A 11 3.36 29.86 -32.84
CA ARG A 11 4.33 30.27 -31.81
C ARG A 11 5.12 29.08 -31.24
N PHE A 12 4.54 27.87 -31.27
CA PHE A 12 5.16 26.65 -30.77
C PHE A 12 5.83 25.79 -31.85
N LEU A 13 5.42 25.81 -33.12
CA LEU A 13 5.95 24.92 -34.17
C LEU A 13 7.06 25.54 -35.04
N GLY A 14 7.30 26.85 -34.98
CA GLY A 14 8.35 27.52 -35.78
C GLY A 14 9.79 27.26 -35.33
N LYS A 15 10.00 26.67 -34.13
CA LYS A 15 11.32 26.28 -33.61
C LYS A 15 11.43 24.76 -33.55
N ARG A 16 12.60 24.21 -33.93
CA ARG A 16 12.85 22.76 -33.80
C ARG A 16 12.57 22.35 -32.34
N PRO A 17 11.99 21.16 -32.09
CA PRO A 17 11.69 20.68 -30.73
C PRO A 17 12.86 20.86 -29.74
N TYR A 18 14.09 20.66 -30.21
CA TYR A 18 15.33 20.85 -29.46
C TYR A 18 15.53 22.29 -28.94
N ASP A 19 15.35 23.31 -29.77
CA ASP A 19 15.56 24.72 -29.39
C ASP A 19 14.58 25.17 -28.30
N ARG A 20 13.37 24.60 -28.32
CA ARG A 20 12.33 24.83 -27.30
C ARG A 20 12.71 24.23 -25.96
N LEU A 21 13.27 23.01 -25.96
CA LEU A 21 13.74 22.36 -24.75
C LEU A 21 14.93 23.10 -24.12
N ILE A 22 15.87 23.59 -24.93
CA ILE A 22 16.97 24.43 -24.42
C ILE A 22 16.43 25.67 -23.71
N SER A 23 15.50 26.41 -24.34
CA SER A 23 14.93 27.60 -23.72
C SER A 23 14.18 27.27 -22.42
N LEU A 24 13.51 26.13 -22.36
CA LEU A 24 12.84 25.67 -21.14
C LEU A 24 13.86 25.33 -20.05
N PHE A 25 14.94 24.62 -20.38
CA PHE A 25 15.98 24.22 -19.43
C PHE A 25 16.82 25.39 -18.95
N LYS A 26 17.03 26.43 -19.77
CA LYS A 26 17.62 27.69 -19.32
C LYS A 26 16.77 28.36 -18.23
N ASN A 27 15.45 28.33 -18.38
CA ASN A 27 14.52 28.92 -17.41
C ASN A 27 14.28 28.03 -16.18
N PHE A 28 14.44 26.71 -16.32
CA PHE A 28 14.19 25.70 -15.30
C PHE A 28 15.32 24.64 -15.30
N PRO A 29 16.54 24.99 -14.87
CA PRO A 29 17.70 24.09 -14.97
C PRO A 29 17.54 22.79 -14.15
N VAL A 30 16.79 22.85 -13.05
CA VAL A 30 16.50 21.66 -12.25
C VAL A 30 15.61 20.66 -13.02
N LEU A 31 14.73 21.15 -13.91
CA LEU A 31 13.91 20.28 -14.75
C LEU A 31 14.78 19.39 -15.64
N ALA A 32 15.83 19.94 -16.26
CA ALA A 32 16.76 19.17 -17.08
C ALA A 32 17.43 18.04 -16.28
N LYS A 33 17.89 18.36 -15.05
CA LYS A 33 18.49 17.40 -14.12
C LYS A 33 17.51 16.29 -13.75
N LEU A 34 16.28 16.65 -13.36
CA LEU A 34 15.26 15.68 -12.96
C LEU A 34 14.79 14.83 -14.14
N TRP A 35 14.72 15.40 -15.34
CA TRP A 35 14.34 14.65 -16.54
C TRP A 35 15.41 13.60 -16.89
N SER A 36 16.69 13.98 -16.90
CA SER A 36 17.79 13.03 -17.11
C SER A 36 17.82 11.93 -16.04
N LEU A 37 17.57 12.30 -14.77
CA LEU A 37 17.44 11.35 -13.67
C LEU A 37 16.30 10.35 -13.91
N LEU A 38 15.11 10.82 -14.27
CA LEU A 38 13.94 9.96 -14.49
C LEU A 38 14.13 9.02 -15.68
N ILE A 39 14.77 9.48 -16.77
CA ILE A 39 15.12 8.62 -17.92
C ILE A 39 16.06 7.50 -17.46
N SER A 40 17.08 7.83 -16.68
CA SER A 40 18.06 6.86 -16.18
C SER A 40 17.39 5.83 -15.24
N GLN A 41 16.59 6.32 -14.29
CA GLN A 41 15.83 5.46 -13.36
C GLN A 41 14.86 4.53 -14.10
N TRP A 42 14.13 5.05 -15.08
CA TRP A 42 13.20 4.27 -15.90
C TRP A 42 13.94 3.18 -16.69
N ARG A 43 15.02 3.54 -17.40
CA ARG A 43 15.85 2.58 -18.15
C ARG A 43 16.32 1.44 -17.25
N ASP A 44 16.86 1.78 -16.08
CA ASP A 44 17.40 0.80 -15.13
C ASP A 44 16.29 -0.10 -14.57
N GLN A 45 15.11 0.46 -14.26
CA GLN A 45 13.95 -0.31 -13.79
C GLN A 45 13.45 -1.30 -14.84
N ILE A 46 13.37 -0.89 -16.12
CA ILE A 46 12.92 -1.76 -17.21
C ILE A 46 13.95 -2.86 -17.47
N ALA A 47 15.24 -2.54 -17.52
CA ALA A 47 16.28 -3.55 -17.69
C ALA A 47 16.25 -4.59 -16.55
N GLU A 48 16.14 -4.12 -15.30
CA GLU A 48 16.03 -4.96 -14.10
C GLU A 48 14.78 -5.87 -14.17
N LEU A 49 13.63 -5.34 -14.56
CA LEU A 49 12.39 -6.09 -14.75
C LEU A 49 12.53 -7.18 -15.80
N LEU A 50 13.06 -6.85 -16.98
CA LEU A 50 13.14 -7.79 -18.11
C LEU A 50 14.09 -8.96 -17.79
N LEU A 51 15.22 -8.69 -17.14
CA LEU A 51 16.16 -9.72 -16.69
C LEU A 51 15.51 -10.66 -15.66
N ARG A 52 14.84 -10.10 -14.65
CA ARG A 52 14.15 -10.88 -13.61
C ARG A 52 12.97 -11.68 -14.17
N PHE A 53 12.19 -11.08 -15.07
CA PHE A 53 11.10 -11.76 -15.75
C PHE A 53 11.62 -12.96 -16.54
N SER A 54 12.69 -12.77 -17.31
CA SER A 54 13.30 -13.84 -18.09
C SER A 54 13.77 -15.01 -17.21
N ALA A 55 14.47 -14.70 -16.11
CA ALA A 55 14.97 -15.69 -15.16
C ALA A 55 13.83 -16.48 -14.46
N ASP A 56 12.68 -15.84 -14.21
CA ASP A 56 11.60 -16.43 -13.43
C ASP A 56 10.49 -17.11 -14.23
N ARG A 57 10.52 -17.09 -15.57
CA ARG A 57 9.43 -17.61 -16.44
C ARG A 57 8.86 -18.96 -16.00
N VAL A 58 9.74 -19.93 -15.72
CA VAL A 58 9.34 -21.29 -15.31
C VAL A 58 8.64 -21.28 -13.95
N ALA A 59 9.16 -20.51 -12.99
CA ALA A 59 8.54 -20.39 -11.68
C ALA A 59 7.21 -19.64 -11.76
N LEU A 60 7.12 -18.57 -12.55
CA LEU A 60 5.88 -17.84 -12.80
C LEU A 60 4.79 -18.75 -13.37
N SER A 61 5.16 -19.54 -14.38
CA SER A 61 4.29 -20.54 -15.01
C SER A 61 3.70 -21.50 -13.97
N ARG A 62 4.55 -22.11 -13.13
CA ARG A 62 4.14 -23.06 -12.10
C ARG A 62 3.32 -22.40 -10.99
N THR A 63 3.70 -21.22 -10.52
CA THR A 63 3.07 -20.59 -9.36
C THR A 63 1.73 -19.92 -9.70
N PHE A 64 1.63 -19.24 -10.84
CA PHE A 64 0.49 -18.37 -11.15
C PHE A 64 -0.42 -18.90 -12.25
N PHE A 65 0.12 -19.66 -13.20
CA PHE A 65 -0.57 -19.95 -14.48
C PHE A 65 -0.82 -21.43 -14.74
N ALA A 66 -0.80 -22.28 -13.69
CA ALA A 66 -1.06 -23.72 -13.78
C ALA A 66 -0.15 -24.42 -14.81
N ALA A 67 1.14 -24.12 -14.75
CA ALA A 67 2.18 -24.62 -15.67
C ALA A 67 2.00 -24.25 -17.16
N ARG A 68 1.08 -23.35 -17.50
CA ARG A 68 1.01 -22.77 -18.85
C ARG A 68 2.26 -21.92 -19.12
N PRO A 69 2.92 -22.05 -20.28
CA PRO A 69 4.13 -21.30 -20.60
C PRO A 69 3.95 -19.78 -20.46
N VAL A 70 4.95 -19.12 -19.85
CA VAL A 70 5.02 -17.65 -19.77
C VAL A 70 5.93 -17.17 -20.90
N ASP A 71 5.30 -16.70 -21.97
CA ASP A 71 5.89 -16.32 -23.24
C ASP A 71 6.24 -14.82 -23.27
N ARG A 72 6.06 -14.15 -24.40
CA ARG A 72 6.34 -12.72 -24.54
C ARG A 72 5.42 -11.87 -23.66
N ILE A 73 5.98 -10.75 -23.18
CA ILE A 73 5.19 -9.70 -22.56
C ILE A 73 4.39 -9.01 -23.67
N ILE A 74 3.07 -8.90 -23.46
CA ILE A 74 2.11 -8.24 -24.36
C ILE A 74 1.93 -6.78 -23.96
N ASP A 75 1.89 -6.51 -22.65
CA ASP A 75 1.69 -5.16 -22.12
C ASP A 75 2.42 -4.97 -20.79
N ILE A 76 2.85 -3.73 -20.52
CA ILE A 76 3.52 -3.29 -19.30
C ILE A 76 2.84 -2.02 -18.81
N ARG A 77 2.21 -2.10 -17.64
CA ARG A 77 1.67 -0.92 -16.96
C ARG A 77 2.52 -0.54 -15.76
N LEU A 78 3.21 0.59 -15.88
CA LEU A 78 4.11 1.16 -14.88
C LEU A 78 3.36 2.08 -13.89
N GLY A 79 4.05 2.51 -12.83
CA GLY A 79 3.57 3.57 -11.93
C GLY A 79 2.38 3.17 -11.08
N LEU A 80 2.28 1.90 -10.69
CA LEU A 80 1.16 1.39 -9.86
C LEU A 80 1.37 1.60 -8.35
N SER A 81 2.48 2.23 -7.97
CA SER A 81 2.80 2.61 -6.60
C SER A 81 3.58 3.92 -6.61
N ASP A 82 3.78 4.50 -5.43
CA ASP A 82 4.79 5.52 -5.26
C ASP A 82 6.19 5.01 -5.66
N PRO A 83 7.05 5.87 -6.23
CA PRO A 83 8.43 5.55 -6.54
C PRO A 83 9.27 5.48 -5.27
N HIS A 84 10.11 4.47 -5.19
CA HIS A 84 11.09 4.27 -4.12
C HIS A 84 12.42 3.83 -4.71
N ASN A 85 13.51 3.92 -3.93
CA ASN A 85 14.78 3.27 -4.25
C ASN A 85 15.28 3.52 -5.68
N LYS A 86 15.38 4.79 -6.08
CA LYS A 86 15.74 5.27 -7.43
C LYS A 86 14.67 4.98 -8.48
N GLY A 87 13.43 5.42 -8.24
CA GLY A 87 12.33 5.43 -9.19
C GLY A 87 11.57 4.10 -9.35
N ARG A 88 11.89 3.09 -8.56
CA ARG A 88 11.24 1.77 -8.64
C ARG A 88 9.81 1.84 -8.14
N THR A 89 8.90 1.38 -8.98
CA THR A 89 7.46 1.30 -8.77
C THR A 89 6.96 -0.12 -9.00
N VAL A 90 5.78 -0.44 -8.48
CA VAL A 90 5.05 -1.66 -8.80
C VAL A 90 4.63 -1.64 -10.28
N ILE A 91 4.75 -2.79 -10.96
CA ILE A 91 4.48 -2.95 -12.39
C ILE A 91 3.49 -4.09 -12.61
N LEU A 92 2.51 -3.91 -13.48
CA LEU A 92 1.66 -4.99 -13.99
C LEU A 92 2.18 -5.43 -15.35
N LEU A 93 2.50 -6.72 -15.47
CA LEU A 93 2.82 -7.37 -16.74
C LEU A 93 1.61 -8.15 -17.23
N THR A 94 1.36 -8.12 -18.53
CA THR A 94 0.38 -9.00 -19.19
C THR A 94 1.08 -9.88 -20.21
N CYS A 95 0.84 -11.18 -20.13
CA CYS A 95 1.32 -12.20 -21.07
C CYS A 95 0.12 -12.98 -21.63
N LYS A 96 0.33 -13.88 -22.59
CA LYS A 96 -0.77 -14.71 -23.13
C LYS A 96 -1.39 -15.60 -22.05
N ALA A 97 -0.59 -16.06 -21.08
CA ALA A 97 -1.05 -16.88 -19.97
C ALA A 97 -1.94 -16.11 -18.96
N GLY A 98 -1.84 -14.78 -18.93
CA GLY A 98 -2.52 -13.91 -17.97
C GLY A 98 -1.60 -12.79 -17.48
N SER A 99 -2.06 -12.06 -16.47
CA SER A 99 -1.34 -10.92 -15.91
C SER A 99 -0.72 -11.22 -14.53
N ILE A 100 0.38 -10.53 -14.21
CA ILE A 100 1.12 -10.67 -12.96
C ILE A 100 1.66 -9.32 -12.47
N ILE A 101 1.66 -9.12 -11.16
CA ILE A 101 2.25 -7.96 -10.52
C ILE A 101 3.71 -8.24 -10.19
N TYR A 102 4.59 -7.36 -10.63
CA TYR A 102 5.99 -7.28 -10.20
C TYR A 102 6.14 -6.20 -9.14
N LYS A 103 6.69 -6.58 -7.98
CA LYS A 103 7.07 -5.63 -6.93
C LYS A 103 8.60 -5.66 -6.78
N PRO A 104 9.31 -4.54 -7.01
CA PRO A 104 10.77 -4.46 -6.88
C PRO A 104 11.22 -4.38 -5.39
N ARG A 105 10.67 -5.27 -4.56
CA ARG A 105 10.96 -5.44 -3.13
C ARG A 105 10.64 -6.87 -2.67
N ARG A 106 11.30 -7.34 -1.61
CA ARG A 106 11.34 -8.76 -1.17
C ARG A 106 9.99 -9.45 -0.88
N GLY A 107 8.91 -8.71 -0.63
CA GLY A 107 7.58 -9.27 -0.39
C GLY A 107 7.42 -10.07 0.92
N HIS A 108 8.28 -9.84 1.92
CA HIS A 108 8.25 -10.60 3.17
C HIS A 108 6.95 -10.40 3.95
N GLY A 109 6.46 -9.15 4.02
CA GLY A 109 5.21 -8.83 4.71
C GLY A 109 4.00 -9.51 4.05
N GLU A 110 3.91 -9.56 2.72
CA GLU A 110 2.85 -10.27 2.01
C GLU A 110 2.90 -11.78 2.21
N ARG A 111 4.09 -12.37 2.27
CA ARG A 111 4.25 -13.79 2.58
C ARG A 111 3.81 -14.10 4.01
N GLU A 112 4.16 -13.24 4.96
CA GLU A 112 3.76 -13.33 6.36
C GLU A 112 2.24 -13.18 6.52
N TRP A 113 1.66 -12.17 5.88
CA TRP A 113 0.21 -11.97 5.77
C TRP A 113 -0.49 -13.22 5.21
N SER A 114 -0.01 -13.74 4.08
CA SER A 114 -0.58 -14.95 3.46
C SER A 114 -0.47 -16.18 4.37
N SER A 115 0.61 -16.30 5.14
CA SER A 115 0.78 -17.34 6.15
C SER A 115 -0.24 -17.20 7.29
N PHE A 116 -0.44 -15.98 7.77
CA PHE A 116 -1.41 -15.69 8.84
C PHE A 116 -2.85 -15.94 8.40
N ILE A 117 -3.21 -15.57 7.18
CA ILE A 117 -4.53 -15.83 6.61
C ILE A 117 -4.79 -17.34 6.48
N ARG A 118 -3.79 -18.13 6.06
CA ARG A 118 -3.89 -19.61 6.07
C ARG A 118 -4.05 -20.15 7.48
N TYR A 119 -3.29 -19.61 8.45
CA TYR A 119 -3.39 -19.99 9.86
C TYR A 119 -4.80 -19.75 10.42
N LEU A 120 -5.38 -18.57 10.19
CA LEU A 120 -6.77 -18.25 10.57
C LEU A 120 -7.78 -19.22 9.94
N ASN A 121 -7.67 -19.45 8.63
CA ASN A 121 -8.58 -20.33 7.90
C ASN A 121 -8.51 -21.79 8.39
N ALA A 122 -7.34 -22.25 8.81
CA ALA A 122 -7.12 -23.58 9.39
C ALA A 122 -7.73 -23.72 10.79
N ARG A 123 -7.85 -22.62 11.56
CA ARG A 123 -8.53 -22.58 12.86
C ARG A 123 -10.04 -22.39 12.76
N SER A 124 -10.64 -22.95 11.70
CA SER A 124 -12.08 -22.93 11.44
C SER A 124 -12.71 -21.54 11.25
N LEU A 125 -11.92 -20.51 10.90
CA LEU A 125 -12.50 -19.21 10.52
C LEU A 125 -13.46 -19.39 9.33
N ARG A 126 -14.69 -18.90 9.48
CA ARG A 126 -15.72 -18.85 8.45
C ARG A 126 -16.42 -17.49 8.47
N PRO A 127 -16.77 -16.92 7.29
CA PRO A 127 -16.31 -17.32 5.96
C PRO A 127 -14.77 -17.19 5.81
N LYS A 128 -14.14 -18.05 4.99
CA LYS A 128 -12.67 -18.06 4.82
C LYS A 128 -12.18 -16.76 4.18
N LEU A 129 -11.04 -16.26 4.62
CA LEU A 129 -10.32 -15.15 4.00
C LEU A 129 -9.51 -15.60 2.78
N ARG A 130 -9.19 -14.66 1.88
CA ARG A 130 -8.30 -14.86 0.73
C ARG A 130 -7.11 -13.93 0.85
N ALA A 131 -5.91 -14.46 0.61
CA ALA A 131 -4.69 -13.70 0.41
C ALA A 131 -4.19 -13.92 -1.03
N ALA A 132 -3.51 -12.93 -1.58
CA ALA A 132 -2.90 -13.04 -2.89
C ALA A 132 -1.76 -14.07 -2.87
N ARG A 133 -1.67 -14.93 -3.90
CA ARG A 133 -0.48 -15.75 -4.13
C ARG A 133 0.73 -14.84 -4.37
N ILE A 134 1.88 -15.24 -3.82
CA ILE A 134 3.14 -14.51 -3.91
C ILE A 134 4.31 -15.47 -4.16
N LEU A 135 5.25 -15.04 -5.01
CA LEU A 135 6.53 -15.68 -5.26
C LEU A 135 7.64 -14.71 -4.84
N CYS A 136 8.25 -14.94 -3.68
CA CYS A 136 9.38 -14.14 -3.20
C CYS A 136 10.69 -14.55 -3.88
N ARG A 137 11.52 -13.57 -4.20
CA ARG A 137 12.90 -13.69 -4.66
C ARG A 137 13.82 -12.86 -3.79
N ASP A 138 15.12 -12.92 -4.04
CA ASP A 138 16.03 -11.99 -3.40
C ASP A 138 15.88 -10.60 -4.03
N GLY A 139 15.56 -9.61 -3.20
CA GLY A 139 15.36 -8.22 -3.59
C GLY A 139 14.00 -7.88 -4.22
N TYR A 140 13.19 -8.83 -4.68
CA TYR A 140 11.91 -8.58 -5.37
C TYR A 140 10.89 -9.70 -5.15
N CYS A 141 9.64 -9.50 -5.59
CA CYS A 141 8.63 -10.54 -5.62
C CYS A 141 7.64 -10.38 -6.77
N TRP A 142 6.96 -11.48 -7.08
CA TRP A 142 5.82 -11.51 -7.99
C TRP A 142 4.55 -11.82 -7.21
N MET A 143 3.44 -11.19 -7.58
CA MET A 143 2.16 -11.35 -6.89
C MET A 143 1.05 -11.54 -7.91
N GLU A 144 0.07 -12.38 -7.59
CA GLU A 144 -1.10 -12.53 -8.45
C GLU A 144 -1.84 -11.20 -8.64
N GLU A 145 -2.32 -10.95 -9.85
CA GLU A 145 -3.20 -9.82 -10.08
C GLU A 145 -4.58 -10.12 -9.46
N ILE A 146 -4.98 -9.29 -8.50
CA ILE A 146 -6.34 -9.32 -7.96
C ILE A 146 -7.18 -8.32 -8.74
N ARG A 147 -8.26 -8.80 -9.35
CA ARG A 147 -9.21 -7.95 -10.07
C ARG A 147 -10.47 -7.72 -9.25
N PHE A 148 -11.01 -6.50 -9.37
CA PHE A 148 -12.35 -6.20 -8.89
C PHE A 148 -13.37 -7.11 -9.57
N ALA A 149 -14.34 -7.60 -8.80
CA ALA A 149 -15.52 -8.29 -9.33
C ALA A 149 -16.74 -7.98 -8.44
N PRO A 150 -17.95 -7.85 -9.00
CA PRO A 150 -19.14 -7.61 -8.20
C PRO A 150 -19.56 -8.84 -7.39
N CYS A 151 -20.19 -8.60 -6.24
CA CYS A 151 -20.94 -9.60 -5.50
C CYS A 151 -22.13 -10.10 -6.33
N LYS A 152 -22.36 -11.41 -6.32
CA LYS A 152 -23.49 -12.02 -7.06
C LYS A 152 -24.86 -11.58 -6.53
N ASN A 153 -24.99 -11.42 -5.21
CA ASN A 153 -26.25 -11.11 -4.54
C ASN A 153 -25.99 -10.55 -3.12
N HIS A 154 -27.07 -10.23 -2.40
CA HIS A 154 -26.98 -9.70 -1.03
C HIS A 154 -26.37 -10.68 -0.02
N ALA A 155 -26.54 -12.00 -0.19
CA ALA A 155 -25.89 -12.98 0.68
C ALA A 155 -24.36 -12.96 0.48
N ALA A 156 -23.88 -12.84 -0.76
CA ALA A 156 -22.47 -12.64 -1.07
C ALA A 156 -21.94 -11.32 -0.48
N ALA A 157 -22.74 -10.25 -0.53
CA ALA A 157 -22.38 -8.99 0.12
C ALA A 157 -22.27 -9.08 1.65
N ARG A 158 -23.17 -9.80 2.32
CA ARG A 158 -23.04 -10.06 3.76
C ARG A 158 -21.73 -10.79 4.06
N ARG A 159 -21.43 -11.86 3.32
CA ARG A 159 -20.15 -12.60 3.46
C ARG A 159 -18.93 -11.72 3.18
N PHE A 160 -19.00 -10.79 2.22
CA PHE A 160 -17.93 -9.81 1.99
C PHE A 160 -17.63 -9.00 3.24
N TYR A 161 -18.66 -8.43 3.88
CA TYR A 161 -18.47 -7.59 5.06
C TYR A 161 -18.08 -8.39 6.32
N GLU A 162 -18.53 -9.63 6.41
CA GLU A 162 -18.03 -10.58 7.40
C GLU A 162 -16.53 -10.86 7.20
N ARG A 163 -16.09 -11.09 5.97
CA ARG A 163 -14.65 -11.24 5.66
C ARG A 163 -13.90 -9.94 5.92
N LEU A 164 -14.47 -8.78 5.62
CA LEU A 164 -13.83 -7.49 5.88
C LEU A 164 -13.59 -7.30 7.39
N GLY A 165 -14.58 -7.64 8.23
CA GLY A 165 -14.43 -7.66 9.68
C GLY A 165 -13.27 -8.56 10.13
N SER A 166 -13.19 -9.78 9.60
CA SER A 166 -12.09 -10.70 9.90
C SER A 166 -10.73 -10.19 9.40
N LEU A 167 -10.70 -9.51 8.26
CA LEU A 167 -9.50 -8.87 7.69
C LEU A 167 -8.99 -7.75 8.58
N ILE A 168 -9.90 -6.92 9.11
CA ILE A 168 -9.59 -5.83 10.04
C ILE A 168 -9.01 -6.39 11.34
N ALA A 169 -9.60 -7.46 11.89
CA ALA A 169 -9.04 -8.13 13.07
C ALA A 169 -7.63 -8.65 12.80
N ALA A 170 -7.40 -9.22 11.62
CA ALA A 170 -6.07 -9.71 11.24
C ALA A 170 -5.05 -8.56 11.15
N ALA A 171 -5.41 -7.44 10.51
CA ALA A 171 -4.58 -6.24 10.43
C ALA A 171 -4.29 -5.66 11.81
N TYR A 172 -5.29 -5.57 12.69
CA TYR A 172 -5.14 -5.11 14.07
C TYR A 172 -4.15 -5.99 14.85
N LEU A 173 -4.34 -7.33 14.81
CA LEU A 173 -3.50 -8.27 15.55
C LEU A 173 -2.04 -8.22 15.12
N LEU A 174 -1.78 -8.07 13.81
CA LEU A 174 -0.44 -7.94 13.27
C LEU A 174 0.10 -6.50 13.30
N LYS A 175 -0.61 -5.56 13.93
CA LYS A 175 -0.29 -4.12 13.94
C LYS A 175 0.09 -3.60 12.55
N ALA A 176 -0.70 -4.01 11.55
CA ALA A 176 -0.54 -3.58 10.17
C ALA A 176 -0.93 -2.10 10.07
N VAL A 177 -0.18 -1.34 9.27
CA VAL A 177 -0.50 0.04 8.91
C VAL A 177 -0.58 0.17 7.39
N ASP A 178 -1.07 1.32 6.91
CA ASP A 178 -1.13 1.64 5.48
C ASP A 178 -2.07 0.72 4.65
N CYS A 179 -3.03 0.05 5.29
CA CYS A 179 -4.08 -0.76 4.64
C CYS A 179 -5.22 0.13 4.12
N HIS A 180 -4.89 1.25 3.47
CA HIS A 180 -5.84 2.22 2.95
C HIS A 180 -6.64 1.67 1.75
N ARG A 181 -7.67 2.39 1.32
CA ARG A 181 -8.64 1.95 0.30
C ARG A 181 -8.03 1.50 -1.03
N ASP A 182 -6.92 2.08 -1.45
CA ASP A 182 -6.27 1.74 -2.72
C ASP A 182 -5.48 0.40 -2.62
N ASN A 183 -5.23 -0.09 -1.40
CA ASN A 183 -4.59 -1.37 -1.11
C ASN A 183 -5.59 -2.51 -0.88
N VAL A 184 -6.90 -2.26 -1.00
CA VAL A 184 -7.94 -3.30 -0.86
C VAL A 184 -8.76 -3.40 -2.14
N ILE A 185 -8.96 -4.62 -2.63
CA ILE A 185 -9.84 -4.89 -3.78
C ILE A 185 -10.98 -5.80 -3.36
N ALA A 186 -12.21 -5.42 -3.73
CA ALA A 186 -13.38 -6.26 -3.67
C ALA A 186 -13.44 -7.20 -4.88
N SER A 187 -12.91 -8.41 -4.69
CA SER A 187 -12.92 -9.47 -5.71
C SER A 187 -14.10 -10.41 -5.46
N GLY A 188 -15.29 -9.99 -5.92
CA GLY A 188 -16.55 -10.62 -5.61
C GLY A 188 -16.87 -10.46 -4.12
N GLU A 189 -17.09 -11.58 -3.44
CA GLU A 189 -17.33 -11.59 -2.00
C GLU A 189 -16.05 -11.61 -1.13
N TYR A 190 -14.88 -11.38 -1.73
CA TYR A 190 -13.59 -11.40 -1.04
C TYR A 190 -12.95 -10.01 -1.02
N PRO A 191 -12.83 -9.35 0.15
CA PRO A 191 -11.91 -8.23 0.32
C PRO A 191 -10.48 -8.78 0.39
N VAL A 192 -9.61 -8.36 -0.52
CA VAL A 192 -8.22 -8.80 -0.59
C VAL A 192 -7.29 -7.60 -0.39
N LEU A 193 -6.43 -7.69 0.62
CA LEU A 193 -5.34 -6.73 0.87
C LEU A 193 -4.18 -7.03 -0.09
N LEU A 194 -3.76 -6.01 -0.84
CA LEU A 194 -2.72 -6.12 -1.86
C LEU A 194 -1.32 -5.80 -1.33
N ASP A 195 -1.25 -4.86 -0.40
CA ASP A 195 0.00 -4.42 0.20
C ASP A 195 -0.05 -4.64 1.71
N ALA A 196 0.78 -5.56 2.17
CA ALA A 196 0.89 -5.96 3.56
C ALA A 196 2.37 -5.90 4.00
N GLU A 197 3.13 -4.91 3.52
CA GLU A 197 4.54 -4.79 3.82
C GLU A 197 4.84 -4.16 5.19
N ALA A 198 3.94 -3.31 5.68
CA ALA A 198 4.06 -2.55 6.92
C ALA A 198 3.32 -3.24 8.08
N LEU A 199 3.81 -4.42 8.47
CA LEU A 199 3.32 -5.17 9.62
C LEU A 199 4.15 -4.86 10.88
N TRP A 200 3.56 -5.07 12.04
CA TRP A 200 4.18 -4.97 13.37
C TRP A 200 4.68 -3.56 13.70
N HIS A 201 3.92 -2.55 13.28
CA HIS A 201 4.21 -1.15 13.59
C HIS A 201 3.81 -0.86 15.04
N VAL A 202 4.78 -0.51 15.90
CA VAL A 202 4.54 -0.17 17.30
C VAL A 202 4.92 1.29 17.50
N SER A 203 3.94 2.18 17.71
CA SER A 203 4.26 3.59 17.97
C SER A 203 4.95 3.73 19.32
N ARG A 204 6.15 4.31 19.32
CA ARG A 204 6.92 4.61 20.54
C ARG A 204 6.37 5.80 21.34
N LYS A 205 5.34 6.51 20.85
CA LYS A 205 5.05 7.86 21.35
C LYS A 205 4.44 7.94 22.76
N THR A 206 3.90 6.87 23.35
CA THR A 206 3.24 6.97 24.67
C THR A 206 3.28 5.71 25.57
N GLN A 207 3.92 4.62 25.17
CA GLN A 207 3.83 3.30 25.85
C GLN A 207 2.39 2.74 26.06
N ILE A 208 1.33 3.45 25.64
CA ILE A 208 -0.06 2.96 25.59
C ILE A 208 -0.68 3.52 24.31
N GLN A 209 -0.86 2.67 23.29
CA GLN A 209 -1.79 2.95 22.20
C GLN A 209 -3.16 2.48 22.64
N SER A 210 -4.18 3.34 22.54
CA SER A 210 -5.54 2.85 22.76
C SER A 210 -5.92 1.88 21.63
N PRO A 211 -6.87 0.95 21.86
CA PRO A 211 -7.45 0.14 20.79
C PRO A 211 -7.93 0.96 19.59
N LEU A 212 -8.42 2.18 19.82
CA LEU A 212 -8.86 3.09 18.77
C LEU A 212 -7.70 3.57 17.91
N ASP A 213 -6.57 3.94 18.52
CA ASP A 213 -5.38 4.39 17.79
C ASP A 213 -4.87 3.27 16.89
N THR A 214 -4.74 2.05 17.43
CA THR A 214 -4.32 0.88 16.65
C THR A 214 -5.27 0.62 15.47
N LEU A 215 -6.59 0.65 15.70
CA LEU A 215 -7.58 0.48 14.63
C LEU A 215 -7.46 1.57 13.57
N CYS A 216 -7.29 2.84 13.95
CA CYS A 216 -7.16 3.95 12.99
C CYS A 216 -5.85 3.89 12.21
N GLU A 217 -4.75 3.53 12.85
CA GLU A 217 -3.43 3.37 12.23
C GLU A 217 -3.41 2.29 11.14
N THR A 218 -4.32 1.30 11.22
CA THR A 218 -4.44 0.30 10.15
C THR A 218 -4.75 0.91 8.79
N GLY A 219 -5.45 2.05 8.73
CA GLY A 219 -5.94 2.64 7.48
C GLY A 219 -7.32 2.12 7.03
N PHE A 220 -7.92 1.17 7.75
CA PHE A 220 -9.31 0.75 7.49
C PHE A 220 -10.33 1.80 7.94
N PHE A 221 -10.03 2.55 9.00
CA PHE A 221 -10.94 3.54 9.59
C PHE A 221 -10.46 4.96 9.30
N PRO A 222 -11.38 5.93 9.17
CA PRO A 222 -11.00 7.33 9.17
C PRO A 222 -10.41 7.72 10.52
N THR A 223 -9.47 8.67 10.53
CA THR A 223 -8.95 9.24 11.78
C THR A 223 -10.04 10.10 12.45
N TYR A 224 -10.17 9.99 13.78
CA TYR A 224 -11.27 10.57 14.55
C TYR A 224 -11.39 12.11 14.41
N ASN A 225 -10.27 12.80 14.17
CA ASN A 225 -10.22 14.27 14.06
C ASN A 225 -10.52 14.83 12.66
N GLY A 226 -10.89 13.99 11.69
CA GLY A 226 -11.01 14.40 10.30
C GLY A 226 -12.34 14.06 9.65
N ARG A 227 -13.47 14.57 10.16
CA ARG A 227 -14.80 14.35 9.51
C ARG A 227 -14.92 14.93 8.08
N SER A 228 -13.90 15.63 7.58
CA SER A 228 -13.84 16.22 6.24
C SER A 228 -12.46 16.15 5.56
N GLY A 229 -11.50 15.38 6.10
CA GLY A 229 -10.09 15.38 5.65
C GLY A 229 -9.75 14.36 4.55
N TRP A 230 -8.58 14.53 3.91
CA TRP A 230 -8.01 13.58 2.93
C TRP A 230 -7.89 12.15 3.50
N GLN A 231 -7.55 12.03 4.79
CA GLN A 231 -7.46 10.76 5.52
C GLN A 231 -8.80 10.03 5.66
N TYR A 232 -9.91 10.76 5.68
CA TYR A 232 -11.26 10.19 5.71
C TYR A 232 -11.66 9.60 4.35
N ARG A 233 -11.20 10.21 3.27
CA ARG A 233 -11.42 9.71 1.90
C ARG A 233 -10.49 8.58 1.51
N SER A 234 -9.36 8.39 2.21
CA SER A 234 -8.40 7.33 1.93
C SER A 234 -8.67 6.04 2.70
N SER A 235 -9.51 6.04 3.74
CA SER A 235 -9.81 4.84 4.53
C SER A 235 -10.79 3.90 3.83
N VAL A 236 -10.69 2.60 4.14
CA VAL A 236 -11.53 1.55 3.53
C VAL A 236 -13.01 1.70 3.91
N LEU A 237 -13.28 2.12 5.15
CA LEU A 237 -14.64 2.29 5.69
C LEU A 237 -15.14 3.74 5.66
N GLY A 238 -14.39 4.67 5.06
CA GLY A 238 -14.83 6.06 4.89
C GLY A 238 -16.02 6.21 3.93
N LYS A 239 -16.70 7.36 3.96
CA LYS A 239 -17.79 7.66 3.00
C LYS A 239 -17.23 7.98 1.62
N THR A 240 -16.94 6.93 0.85
CA THR A 240 -16.70 7.00 -0.59
C THR A 240 -17.68 6.08 -1.30
N THR A 241 -18.13 6.50 -2.49
CA THR A 241 -18.96 5.69 -3.40
C THR A 241 -18.15 5.15 -4.58
N THR A 242 -16.85 5.48 -4.64
CA THR A 242 -15.95 5.11 -5.75
C THR A 242 -14.71 4.38 -5.25
N GLY A 243 -14.15 3.53 -6.11
CA GLY A 243 -12.98 2.69 -5.82
C GLY A 243 -13.26 1.20 -5.96
N GLN A 244 -12.17 0.42 -6.03
CA GLN A 244 -12.23 -1.04 -6.16
C GLN A 244 -12.39 -1.77 -4.83
N HIS A 245 -12.15 -1.12 -3.69
CA HIS A 245 -12.38 -1.69 -2.35
C HIS A 245 -13.86 -1.85 -1.99
N ILE A 246 -14.75 -1.13 -2.68
CA ILE A 246 -16.19 -1.11 -2.37
C ILE A 246 -16.87 -2.29 -3.09
N PRO A 247 -17.54 -3.21 -2.38
CA PRO A 247 -18.29 -4.28 -3.02
C PRO A 247 -19.51 -3.70 -3.76
N ARG A 248 -19.87 -4.32 -4.90
CA ARG A 248 -21.02 -3.90 -5.71
C ARG A 248 -21.93 -5.07 -6.00
N ILE A 249 -23.23 -4.82 -6.18
CA ILE A 249 -24.16 -5.76 -6.83
C ILE A 249 -24.60 -5.10 -8.14
N GLY A 250 -24.30 -5.75 -9.26
CA GLY A 250 -24.32 -5.07 -10.56
C GLY A 250 -23.43 -3.82 -10.52
N ALA A 251 -23.97 -2.66 -10.93
CA ALA A 251 -23.28 -1.38 -10.87
C ALA A 251 -23.38 -0.68 -9.49
N LYS A 252 -24.24 -1.13 -8.59
CA LYS A 252 -24.59 -0.40 -7.37
C LYS A 252 -23.55 -0.63 -6.27
N PRO A 253 -22.85 0.41 -5.78
CA PRO A 253 -21.96 0.29 -4.64
C PRO A 253 -22.75 0.03 -3.35
N LEU A 254 -22.17 -0.79 -2.47
CA LEU A 254 -22.73 -1.09 -1.16
C LEU A 254 -21.94 -0.35 -0.09
N SER A 255 -22.66 0.33 0.80
CA SER A 255 -22.07 1.07 1.92
C SER A 255 -21.82 0.14 3.10
N ALA A 256 -20.62 0.23 3.70
CA ALA A 256 -20.23 -0.53 4.88
C ALA A 256 -21.14 -0.25 6.09
N ALA A 257 -21.69 0.96 6.21
CA ALA A 257 -22.58 1.34 7.30
C ALA A 257 -23.83 0.45 7.39
N ARG A 258 -24.29 -0.11 6.25
CA ARG A 258 -25.46 -1.02 6.19
C ARG A 258 -25.15 -2.44 6.66
N TYR A 259 -23.86 -2.79 6.81
CA TYR A 259 -23.40 -4.14 7.16
C TYR A 259 -22.56 -4.14 8.44
N LYS A 260 -22.88 -3.23 9.36
CA LYS A 260 -22.16 -3.09 10.64
C LYS A 260 -22.13 -4.40 11.43
N ARG A 261 -23.26 -5.11 11.47
CA ARG A 261 -23.38 -6.37 12.20
C ARG A 261 -22.41 -7.41 11.64
N GLU A 262 -22.34 -7.53 10.32
CA GLU A 262 -21.45 -8.45 9.61
C GLU A 262 -19.98 -8.13 9.88
N ILE A 263 -19.58 -6.86 9.84
CA ILE A 263 -18.21 -6.42 10.15
C ILE A 263 -17.84 -6.78 11.58
N VAL A 264 -18.69 -6.46 12.56
CA VAL A 264 -18.43 -6.76 13.97
C VAL A 264 -18.36 -8.28 14.19
N ASN A 265 -19.29 -9.05 13.62
CA ASN A 265 -19.29 -10.51 13.71
C ASN A 265 -18.02 -11.13 13.11
N GLY A 266 -17.61 -10.63 11.94
CA GLY A 266 -16.38 -11.03 11.28
C GLY A 266 -15.13 -10.78 12.13
N PHE A 267 -15.05 -9.60 12.75
CA PHE A 267 -13.97 -9.23 13.64
C PHE A 267 -13.92 -10.15 14.86
N SER A 268 -15.04 -10.30 15.57
CA SER A 268 -15.14 -11.16 16.75
C SER A 268 -14.77 -12.61 16.45
N ARG A 269 -15.22 -13.18 15.31
CA ARG A 269 -14.88 -14.55 14.92
C ARG A 269 -13.38 -14.73 14.71
N ALA A 270 -12.75 -13.81 13.97
CA ALA A 270 -11.30 -13.86 13.76
C ALA A 270 -10.53 -13.72 15.08
N TRP A 271 -10.96 -12.82 15.96
CA TRP A 271 -10.38 -12.69 17.30
C TRP A 271 -10.49 -13.98 18.11
N HIS A 272 -11.68 -14.59 18.21
CA HIS A 272 -11.87 -15.84 18.96
C HIS A 272 -11.10 -17.03 18.37
N CYS A 273 -10.80 -17.03 17.07
CA CYS A 273 -9.92 -18.03 16.45
C CYS A 273 -8.47 -17.94 16.97
N ILE A 274 -8.03 -16.74 17.37
CA ILE A 274 -6.66 -16.45 17.78
C ILE A 274 -6.49 -16.33 19.30
N LEU A 275 -7.38 -15.60 19.97
CA LEU A 275 -7.25 -15.22 21.39
C LEU A 275 -8.41 -15.74 22.26
N GLY A 276 -9.33 -16.54 21.70
CA GLY A 276 -10.54 -16.98 22.40
C GLY A 276 -10.30 -17.90 23.61
N THR A 277 -9.14 -18.57 23.70
CA THR A 277 -8.75 -19.41 24.85
C THR A 277 -7.26 -19.20 25.17
N PRO A 278 -6.78 -19.57 26.37
CA PRO A 278 -5.36 -19.44 26.71
C PRO A 278 -4.47 -20.22 25.73
N GLU A 279 -4.90 -21.41 25.30
CA GLU A 279 -4.15 -22.29 24.40
C GLU A 279 -4.05 -21.68 23.00
N LYS A 280 -5.13 -21.06 22.50
CA LYS A 280 -5.13 -20.33 21.23
C LYS A 280 -4.17 -19.15 21.28
N SER A 281 -4.22 -18.37 22.38
CA SER A 281 -3.33 -17.23 22.60
C SER A 281 -1.86 -17.66 22.65
N ALA A 282 -1.54 -18.70 23.42
CA ALA A 282 -0.19 -19.26 23.49
C ALA A 282 0.29 -19.79 22.13
N ALA A 283 -0.59 -20.43 21.34
CA ALA A 283 -0.26 -20.89 19.99
C ALA A 283 0.03 -19.72 19.05
N PHE A 284 -0.72 -18.62 19.16
CA PHE A 284 -0.45 -17.40 18.40
C PHE A 284 0.89 -16.77 18.80
N VAL A 285 1.17 -16.62 20.10
CA VAL A 285 2.46 -16.11 20.59
C VAL A 285 3.62 -16.98 20.06
N ARG A 286 3.47 -18.31 20.08
CA ARG A 286 4.46 -19.20 19.46
C ARG A 286 4.59 -18.93 17.96
N TRP A 287 3.49 -18.82 17.23
CA TRP A 287 3.52 -18.49 15.80
C TRP A 287 4.28 -17.18 15.54
N VAL A 288 4.03 -16.13 16.35
CA VAL A 288 4.75 -14.85 16.27
C VAL A 288 6.24 -14.99 16.56
N ARG A 289 6.64 -15.78 17.58
CA ARG A 289 8.06 -16.01 17.89
C ARG A 289 8.83 -16.68 16.74
N HIS A 290 8.16 -17.50 15.92
CA HIS A 290 8.79 -18.11 14.74
C HIS A 290 8.95 -17.14 13.56
N LEU A 291 8.31 -15.96 13.63
CA LEU A 291 8.55 -14.88 12.68
C LEU A 291 9.92 -14.29 13.04
N ARG A 292 10.95 -14.78 12.34
CA ARG A 292 12.35 -14.35 12.49
C ARG A 292 12.46 -12.81 12.52
N ALA A 293 13.59 -12.29 13.02
CA ALA A 293 13.96 -10.88 12.94
C ALA A 293 14.21 -10.44 11.48
N VAL A 294 13.14 -10.41 10.70
CA VAL A 294 13.08 -9.93 9.33
C VAL A 294 12.92 -8.43 9.37
N GLU A 295 13.70 -7.75 8.53
CA GLU A 295 13.53 -6.33 8.28
C GLU A 295 12.19 -6.07 7.60
N ARG A 296 11.39 -5.20 8.21
CA ARG A 296 10.05 -4.85 7.73
C ARG A 296 9.96 -3.38 7.42
N ARG A 297 9.02 -3.04 6.53
CA ARG A 297 8.73 -1.66 6.16
C ARG A 297 8.44 -0.85 7.43
N TRP A 298 9.17 0.25 7.62
CA TRP A 298 8.92 1.17 8.71
C TRP A 298 8.55 2.55 8.18
N LEU A 299 7.39 3.04 8.57
CA LEU A 299 6.91 4.38 8.21
C LEU A 299 7.20 5.36 9.36
N TYR A 300 8.11 6.31 9.14
CA TYR A 300 8.34 7.45 10.05
C TYR A 300 7.33 8.58 9.83
N TRP A 301 6.69 8.59 8.67
CA TRP A 301 5.63 9.52 8.30
C TRP A 301 4.71 8.87 7.26
N PRO A 302 3.42 9.23 7.21
CA PRO A 302 2.55 8.81 6.11
C PRO A 302 3.12 9.22 4.75
N THR A 303 3.05 8.30 3.78
CA THR A 303 3.54 8.44 2.40
C THR A 303 2.99 9.70 1.71
N ALA A 304 1.72 10.02 1.95
CA ALA A 304 1.05 11.21 1.45
C ALA A 304 1.75 12.53 1.77
N ASN A 305 2.40 12.62 2.94
CA ASN A 305 3.10 13.84 3.33
C ASN A 305 4.38 14.01 2.51
N TYR A 306 5.12 12.93 2.28
CA TYR A 306 6.27 12.94 1.38
C TYR A 306 5.86 13.24 -0.07
N ASP A 307 4.75 12.67 -0.54
CA ASP A 307 4.23 12.95 -1.87
C ASP A 307 3.83 14.43 -2.04
N ARG A 308 3.25 15.05 -1.00
CA ARG A 308 2.99 16.50 -1.01
C ARG A 308 4.28 17.31 -1.19
N ILE A 309 5.36 16.93 -0.49
CA ILE A 309 6.67 17.59 -0.63
C ILE A 309 7.26 17.33 -2.03
N ARG A 310 7.18 16.09 -2.52
CA ARG A 310 7.61 15.71 -3.87
C ARG A 310 6.93 16.60 -4.92
N ARG A 311 5.60 16.74 -4.85
CA ARG A 311 4.79 17.58 -5.74
C ARG A 311 5.12 19.06 -5.63
N ALA A 312 5.39 19.56 -4.42
CA ALA A 312 5.85 20.93 -4.22
C ALA A 312 7.24 21.16 -4.84
N SER A 313 8.14 20.17 -4.74
CA SER A 313 9.52 20.24 -5.25
C SER A 313 9.64 20.27 -6.77
N ILE A 314 8.53 20.04 -7.50
CA ILE A 314 8.46 20.07 -8.96
C ILE A 314 7.58 21.22 -9.48
N GLN A 315 7.16 22.14 -8.62
CA GLN A 315 6.49 23.36 -9.07
C GLN A 315 7.48 24.30 -9.78
N PRO A 316 7.03 25.12 -10.74
CA PRO A 316 7.91 25.97 -11.54
C PRO A 316 8.89 26.81 -10.72
N THR A 317 8.48 27.34 -9.57
CA THR A 317 9.34 28.12 -8.65
C THR A 317 10.52 27.31 -8.14
N ALA A 318 10.28 26.07 -7.69
CA ALA A 318 11.32 25.16 -7.22
C ALA A 318 12.23 24.66 -8.36
N LEU A 319 11.77 24.67 -9.61
CA LEU A 319 12.56 24.18 -10.74
C LEU A 319 13.58 25.19 -11.29
N ARG A 320 13.53 26.45 -10.84
CA ARG A 320 14.44 27.52 -11.28
C ARG A 320 15.81 27.48 -10.61
N SER A 321 15.88 26.97 -9.38
CA SER A 321 17.12 26.94 -8.58
C SER A 321 17.22 25.64 -7.79
N GLY A 322 18.34 24.93 -7.97
CA GLY A 322 18.62 23.69 -7.23
C GLY A 322 18.71 23.92 -5.72
N THR A 323 19.31 25.04 -5.31
CA THR A 323 19.44 25.44 -3.91
C THR A 323 18.08 25.70 -3.28
N GLU A 324 17.21 26.45 -3.95
CA GLU A 324 15.86 26.74 -3.44
C GLU A 324 15.02 25.47 -3.29
N ARG A 325 15.12 24.55 -4.26
CA ARG A 325 14.46 23.24 -4.18
C ARG A 325 14.96 22.44 -2.99
N ASP A 326 16.27 22.40 -2.78
CA ASP A 326 16.88 21.63 -1.69
C ASP A 326 16.51 22.22 -0.33
N ILE A 327 16.46 23.55 -0.20
CA ILE A 327 15.99 24.25 1.01
C ILE A 327 14.51 23.94 1.27
N LEU A 328 13.64 23.99 0.24
CA LEU A 328 12.23 23.65 0.35
C LEU A 328 12.04 22.22 0.90
N ILE A 329 12.76 21.24 0.33
CA ILE A 329 12.70 19.85 0.78
C ILE A 329 13.19 19.73 2.22
N ALA A 330 14.36 20.29 2.54
CA ALA A 330 14.96 20.19 3.87
C ALA A 330 14.07 20.79 4.96
N ARG A 331 13.53 22.01 4.73
CA ARG A 331 12.58 22.66 5.64
C ARG A 331 11.30 21.85 5.83
N SER A 332 10.79 21.24 4.76
CA SER A 332 9.56 20.45 4.82
C SER A 332 9.72 19.12 5.57
N CYS A 333 10.95 18.58 5.64
CA CYS A 333 11.27 17.35 6.37
C CYS A 333 11.62 17.58 7.85
N ALA A 334 11.97 18.81 8.24
CA ALA A 334 12.47 19.15 9.56
C ALA A 334 11.46 18.82 10.68
N ARG A 335 11.81 17.85 11.54
CA ARG A 335 10.96 17.36 12.63
C ARG A 335 11.81 16.94 13.84
N SER A 336 11.55 17.52 15.02
CA SER A 336 12.39 17.32 16.21
C SER A 336 12.34 15.91 16.81
N ALA A 337 11.26 15.15 16.57
CA ALA A 337 11.06 13.81 17.13
C ALA A 337 11.64 12.67 16.26
N VAL A 338 12.41 12.97 15.23
CA VAL A 338 12.96 12.00 14.27
C VAL A 338 14.49 12.09 14.24
N PRO A 339 15.23 10.97 14.31
CA PRO A 339 16.69 11.00 14.29
C PRO A 339 17.25 11.73 13.04
N PRO A 340 18.30 12.56 13.16
CA PRO A 340 18.86 13.31 12.02
C PRO A 340 19.22 12.44 10.81
N ARG A 341 19.75 11.23 11.04
CA ARG A 341 20.06 10.26 9.97
C ARG A 341 18.84 9.86 9.13
N VAL A 342 17.65 9.80 9.73
CA VAL A 342 16.40 9.48 9.03
C VAL A 342 15.99 10.69 8.20
N ILE A 343 16.06 11.90 8.76
CA ILE A 343 15.75 13.15 8.05
C ILE A 343 16.65 13.31 6.81
N HIS A 344 17.96 13.06 6.94
CA HIS A 344 18.88 13.12 5.80
C HIS A 344 18.50 12.11 4.70
N ALA A 345 18.20 10.86 5.07
CA ALA A 345 17.74 9.86 4.11
C ALA A 345 16.40 10.23 3.45
N GLU A 346 15.49 10.89 4.17
CA GLU A 346 14.24 11.41 3.61
C GLU A 346 14.49 12.50 2.56
N ILE A 347 15.36 13.46 2.89
CA ILE A 347 15.76 14.55 2.00
C ILE A 347 16.39 13.98 0.74
N ASP A 348 17.32 13.04 0.87
CA ASP A 348 18.02 12.43 -0.28
C ASP A 348 17.08 11.67 -1.22
N ALA A 349 16.09 10.95 -0.66
CA ALA A 349 15.06 10.29 -1.46
C ALA A 349 14.21 11.31 -2.23
N LEU A 350 13.69 12.34 -1.55
CA LEU A 350 12.85 13.37 -2.15
C LEU A 350 13.60 14.22 -3.20
N LYS A 351 14.89 14.47 -2.99
CA LYS A 351 15.75 15.13 -3.97
C LYS A 351 15.78 14.37 -5.30
N ARG A 352 15.63 13.04 -5.26
CA ARG A 352 15.56 12.14 -6.43
C ARG A 352 14.13 11.74 -6.82
N LEU A 353 13.11 12.45 -6.31
CA LEU A 353 11.69 12.19 -6.55
C LEU A 353 11.16 10.85 -6.01
N ASP A 354 11.90 10.20 -5.11
CA ASP A 354 11.43 9.02 -4.40
C ASP A 354 10.65 9.40 -3.14
N ILE A 355 9.68 8.57 -2.78
CA ILE A 355 9.16 8.51 -1.42
C ILE A 355 10.17 7.73 -0.56
N PRO A 356 10.60 8.27 0.60
CA PRO A 356 11.61 7.62 1.44
C PRO A 356 11.24 6.18 1.80
N TYR A 357 12.22 5.27 1.69
CA TYR A 357 12.00 3.87 2.02
C TYR A 357 12.92 3.35 3.14
N PHE A 358 12.35 3.09 4.32
CA PHE A 358 13.02 2.51 5.49
C PHE A 358 12.54 1.09 5.80
N THR A 359 13.48 0.31 6.34
CA THR A 359 13.22 -0.95 7.00
C THR A 359 13.72 -0.93 8.44
N ARG A 360 13.13 -1.76 9.29
CA ARG A 360 13.55 -1.93 10.69
C ARG A 360 13.44 -3.39 11.11
N LYS A 361 14.41 -3.87 11.90
CA LYS A 361 14.30 -5.12 12.64
C LYS A 361 13.46 -4.90 13.90
N ILE A 362 12.56 -5.82 14.17
CA ILE A 362 11.68 -5.76 15.33
C ILE A 362 12.28 -6.65 16.41
N GLU A 363 12.55 -6.06 17.57
CA GLU A 363 13.06 -6.77 18.74
C GLU A 363 11.92 -7.58 19.39
N GLN A 364 12.24 -8.80 19.81
CA GLN A 364 11.27 -9.86 20.19
C GLN A 364 10.48 -9.59 21.49
N GLY A 365 10.64 -8.43 22.15
CA GLY A 365 10.29 -8.26 23.56
C GLY A 365 8.99 -7.53 23.91
N SER A 366 8.34 -6.80 23.00
CA SER A 366 7.26 -5.86 23.39
C SER A 366 5.87 -6.22 22.87
N PHE A 367 5.53 -7.50 22.85
CA PHE A 367 4.33 -7.96 22.15
C PHE A 367 3.46 -8.85 23.03
N TYR A 368 2.36 -8.25 23.49
CA TYR A 368 1.09 -8.85 23.91
C TYR A 368 0.81 -9.06 25.41
N GLY A 369 -0.17 -8.29 25.88
CA GLY A 369 -1.08 -8.56 26.99
C GLY A 369 -2.54 -8.27 26.61
N GLU A 370 -2.92 -8.44 25.33
CA GLU A 370 -4.21 -7.94 24.78
C GLU A 370 -5.38 -8.92 24.85
N ARG A 371 -5.24 -10.09 25.48
CA ARG A 371 -6.30 -11.13 25.45
C ARG A 371 -7.65 -10.60 25.96
N ASP A 372 -7.62 -9.78 27.02
CA ASP A 372 -8.81 -9.25 27.67
C ASP A 372 -9.31 -7.93 27.06
N ALA A 373 -8.62 -7.41 26.03
CA ALA A 373 -8.95 -6.13 25.38
C ALA A 373 -10.13 -6.22 24.40
N LEU A 374 -10.65 -7.43 24.08
CA LEU A 374 -11.69 -7.60 23.07
C LEU A 374 -12.95 -6.75 23.33
N PRO A 375 -13.52 -6.69 24.55
CA PRO A 375 -14.73 -5.89 24.79
C PRO A 375 -14.52 -4.41 24.45
N ASP A 376 -13.36 -3.86 24.82
CA ASP A 376 -13.00 -2.47 24.53
C ASP A 376 -12.76 -2.25 23.04
N VAL A 377 -12.04 -3.15 22.38
CA VAL A 377 -11.81 -3.12 20.93
C VAL A 377 -13.14 -3.17 20.18
N ILE A 378 -14.08 -4.03 20.58
CA ILE A 378 -15.42 -4.13 19.96
C ILE A 378 -16.26 -2.89 20.21
N LYS A 379 -16.22 -2.33 21.42
CA LYS A 379 -16.91 -1.06 21.74
C LYS A 379 -16.42 0.06 20.83
N VAL A 380 -15.12 0.15 20.65
CA VAL A 380 -14.47 1.12 19.75
C VAL A 380 -14.82 0.84 18.28
N LEU A 381 -14.70 -0.40 17.82
CA LEU A 381 -15.06 -0.83 16.47
C LEU A 381 -16.50 -0.44 16.12
N ARG A 382 -17.44 -0.70 17.04
CA ARG A 382 -18.86 -0.35 16.86
C ARG A 382 -19.07 1.14 16.70
N ARG A 383 -18.30 1.98 17.40
CA ARG A 383 -18.32 3.45 17.23
C ARG A 383 -17.70 3.85 15.89
N ALA A 384 -16.61 3.19 15.49
CA ALA A 384 -15.87 3.54 14.28
C ALA A 384 -16.59 3.20 12.96
N VAL A 385 -17.51 2.23 12.97
CA VAL A 385 -18.32 1.89 11.77
C VAL A 385 -19.49 2.88 11.54
N HIS A 386 -19.71 3.85 12.44
CA HIS A 386 -20.79 4.85 12.30
C HIS A 386 -20.41 6.11 11.51
N PHE A 387 -19.17 6.22 11.01
CA PHE A 387 -18.65 7.47 10.44
C PHE A 387 -19.12 7.81 9.03
#